data_AF-A0A3S3MP46-F1
#
_entry.id   AF-A0A3S3MP46-F1
#
_cell.length_a   1.000
_cell.length_b   1.000
_cell.length_c   1.000
_cell.angle_alpha   90.00
_cell.angle_beta   90.00
_cell.angle_gamma   90.00
#
_symmetry.space_group_name_H-M   'P 1'
#
loop_
_entity.id
_entity.type
_entity.pdbx_description
1 polymer ?
#
loop_
_entity_poly.entity_id
_entity_poly.type
_entity_poly.pdbx_seq_one_letter_code
_entity_poly.pdbx_strand_id
1 'polypeptide(L)'
;MKGTQIPTAVTPATLNGPVHLGRATLEEDLCSYHEVVGQNPQPSFKTGFWFWMKNCHDAIVSGKGFGATIRAITSLECKVENRAKAEDRVSKYRKFCSDFGVDPGLNIFC
;
A
#
# COMPACT_ATOMS: atom_id res chain seq x y z
N MET A 1 -14.54 -22.84 -5.20
CA MET A 1 -13.69 -21.75 -5.69
C MET A 1 -13.88 -20.60 -4.72
N LYS A 2 -12.95 -20.39 -3.77
CA LYS A 2 -13.11 -19.45 -2.65
C LYS A 2 -12.69 -18.06 -3.08
N GLY A 3 -13.60 -17.09 -2.91
CA GLY A 3 -13.42 -15.69 -3.24
C GLY A 3 -12.35 -15.01 -2.39
N THR A 4 -11.51 -14.22 -3.03
CA THR A 4 -10.50 -13.38 -2.42
C THR A 4 -11.20 -12.14 -1.84
N GLN A 5 -11.18 -11.97 -0.52
CA GLN A 5 -11.56 -10.71 0.13
C GLN A 5 -10.54 -9.62 -0.23
N ILE A 6 -11.03 -8.55 -0.85
CA ILE A 6 -10.31 -7.31 -1.07
C ILE A 6 -10.42 -6.49 0.24
N PRO A 7 -9.32 -5.95 0.81
CA PRO A 7 -9.39 -5.12 2.00
C PRO A 7 -10.22 -3.86 1.71
N THR A 8 -11.22 -3.62 2.55
CA THR A 8 -12.09 -2.44 2.49
C THR A 8 -11.26 -1.17 2.55
N ALA A 9 -11.38 -0.33 1.52
CA ALA A 9 -10.76 0.99 1.49
C ALA A 9 -11.29 1.85 2.64
N VAL A 10 -10.37 2.47 3.37
CA VAL A 10 -10.68 3.48 4.39
C VAL A 10 -11.33 4.67 3.68
N THR A 11 -12.59 4.95 3.97
CA THR A 11 -13.33 6.10 3.45
C THR A 11 -12.81 7.41 4.04
N PRO A 12 -12.44 8.42 3.23
CA PRO A 12 -12.19 9.77 3.73
C PRO A 12 -13.52 10.53 3.82
N ALA A 13 -14.22 10.37 4.93
CA ALA A 13 -15.29 11.29 5.32
C ALA A 13 -14.67 12.49 6.05
N THR A 14 -14.25 13.53 5.31
CA THR A 14 -14.29 14.97 5.68
C THR A 14 -13.43 15.81 4.75
N LEU A 15 -14.05 16.41 3.71
CA LEU A 15 -13.54 17.66 3.13
C LEU A 15 -14.76 18.55 2.82
N ASN A 16 -14.96 19.57 3.64
CA ASN A 16 -15.97 20.61 3.49
C ASN A 16 -15.47 21.71 2.54
N GLY A 17 -16.25 22.07 1.51
CA GLY A 17 -16.10 23.30 0.71
C GLY A 17 -16.90 23.24 -0.60
N PRO A 18 -17.66 24.29 -1.02
CA PRO A 18 -18.85 24.12 -1.84
C PRO A 18 -18.60 24.31 -3.34
N VAL A 19 -18.93 23.31 -4.16
CA VAL A 19 -19.37 23.52 -5.54
C VAL A 19 -20.52 22.56 -5.81
N HIS A 20 -21.69 23.15 -6.11
CA HIS A 20 -22.87 22.43 -6.53
C HIS A 20 -22.63 21.69 -7.85
N LEU A 21 -22.61 20.36 -7.82
CA LEU A 21 -23.25 19.58 -8.87
C LEU A 21 -23.82 18.30 -8.26
N GLY A 22 -24.97 17.92 -8.78
CA GLY A 22 -25.95 17.04 -8.15
C GLY A 22 -25.44 15.71 -7.65
N ARG A 23 -26.27 15.17 -6.76
CA ARG A 23 -26.38 13.78 -6.31
C ARG A 23 -26.43 12.80 -7.49
N ALA A 24 -25.30 12.62 -8.17
CA ALA A 24 -24.99 11.45 -8.99
C ALA A 24 -24.41 10.39 -8.05
N THR A 25 -24.71 9.14 -8.36
CA THR A 25 -24.50 7.95 -7.54
C THR A 25 -23.01 7.81 -7.16
N LEU A 26 -22.71 7.82 -5.85
CA LEU A 26 -21.36 7.63 -5.31
C LEU A 26 -20.63 6.39 -5.88
N GLU A 27 -21.38 5.41 -6.39
CA GLU A 27 -20.89 4.20 -7.04
C GLU A 27 -20.26 4.47 -8.42
N GLU A 28 -20.80 5.40 -9.21
CA GLU A 28 -20.26 5.75 -10.54
C GLU A 28 -18.96 6.55 -10.42
N ASP A 29 -18.90 7.48 -9.46
CA ASP A 29 -17.72 8.29 -9.19
C ASP A 29 -16.57 7.48 -8.59
N LEU A 30 -16.87 6.52 -7.70
CA LEU A 30 -15.85 5.60 -7.17
C LEU A 30 -15.28 4.69 -8.27
N CYS A 31 -16.14 4.15 -9.15
CA CYS A 31 -15.69 3.34 -10.28
C CYS A 31 -14.84 4.15 -11.26
N SER A 32 -15.28 5.35 -11.64
CA SER A 32 -14.53 6.26 -12.51
C SER A 32 -13.18 6.64 -11.90
N TYR A 33 -13.14 6.97 -10.60
CA TYR A 33 -11.90 7.25 -9.89
C TYR A 33 -10.96 6.03 -9.83
N HIS A 34 -11.51 4.83 -9.57
CA HIS A 34 -10.77 3.58 -9.62
C HIS A 34 -10.21 3.28 -11.01
N GLU A 35 -10.96 3.53 -12.08
CA GLU A 35 -10.50 3.38 -13.46
C GLU A 35 -9.39 4.38 -13.79
N VAL A 36 -9.50 5.64 -13.37
CA VAL A 36 -8.47 6.65 -13.58
C VAL A 36 -7.18 6.29 -12.83
N VAL A 37 -7.27 5.80 -11.59
CA VAL A 37 -6.12 5.33 -10.80
C VAL A 37 -5.57 4.00 -11.32
N GLY A 38 -6.37 3.17 -12.00
CA GLY A 38 -5.92 1.90 -12.57
C GLY A 38 -5.31 2.02 -13.98
N GLN A 39 -5.74 3.00 -14.77
CA GLN A 39 -5.37 3.15 -16.19
C GLN A 39 -4.29 4.20 -16.42
N ASN A 40 -4.16 5.20 -15.55
CA ASN A 40 -3.18 6.28 -15.71
C ASN A 40 -2.00 6.11 -14.76
N PRO A 41 -0.77 5.93 -15.26
CA PRO A 41 0.40 5.62 -14.43
C PRO A 41 0.75 6.74 -13.43
N GLN A 42 0.43 8.00 -13.77
CA GLN A 42 0.70 9.14 -12.90
C GLN A 42 -0.19 9.15 -11.64
N PRO A 43 -1.53 9.11 -11.73
CA PRO A 43 -2.42 8.90 -10.58
C PRO A 43 -2.09 7.65 -9.77
N SER A 44 -1.85 6.49 -10.41
CA SER A 44 -1.51 5.26 -9.69
C SER A 44 -0.27 5.43 -8.81
N PHE A 45 0.79 6.01 -9.38
CA PHE A 45 2.04 6.20 -8.66
C PHE A 45 1.90 7.22 -7.53
N LYS A 46 1.18 8.33 -7.77
CA LYS A 46 0.92 9.35 -6.73
C LYS A 46 0.19 8.74 -5.53
N THR A 47 -0.82 7.91 -5.75
CA THR A 47 -1.57 7.26 -4.67
C THR A 47 -0.69 6.27 -3.89
N GLY A 48 0.07 5.43 -4.58
CA GLY A 48 1.01 4.50 -3.94
C GLY A 48 2.09 5.22 -3.14
N PHE A 49 2.65 6.30 -3.70
CA PHE A 49 3.67 7.11 -3.03
C PHE A 49 3.12 7.87 -1.83
N TRP A 50 1.90 8.44 -1.93
CA TRP A 50 1.23 9.07 -0.79
C TRP A 50 1.04 8.09 0.36
N PHE A 51 0.56 6.88 0.07
CA PHE A 51 0.38 5.84 1.09
C PHE A 51 1.73 5.49 1.75
N TRP A 52 2.78 5.33 0.93
CA TRP A 52 4.14 5.04 1.42
C TRP A 52 4.65 6.11 2.37
N MET A 53 4.55 7.39 1.97
CA MET A 53 5.00 8.52 2.80
C MET A 53 4.23 8.62 4.12
N LYS A 54 2.95 8.25 4.14
CA LYS A 54 2.12 8.32 5.34
C LYS A 54 2.32 7.15 6.31
N ASN A 55 2.60 5.95 5.81
CA ASN A 55 2.52 4.73 6.63
C ASN A 55 3.83 3.93 6.72
N CYS A 56 4.72 4.04 5.73
CA CYS A 56 5.88 3.15 5.61
C CYS A 56 7.21 3.89 5.75
N HIS A 57 7.31 5.11 5.21
CA HIS A 57 8.54 5.88 5.09
C HIS A 57 9.30 5.97 6.42
N ASP A 58 8.62 6.39 7.49
CA ASP A 58 9.28 6.58 8.78
C ASP A 58 9.89 5.29 9.32
N ALA A 59 9.30 4.13 9.05
CA ALA A 59 9.82 2.85 9.52
C ALA A 59 11.17 2.50 8.88
N ILE A 60 11.33 2.72 7.57
CA ILE A 60 12.57 2.37 6.88
C ILE A 60 13.70 3.36 7.16
N VAL A 61 13.39 4.66 7.34
CA VAL A 61 14.42 5.69 7.61
C VAL A 61 14.79 5.83 9.08
N SER A 62 13.96 5.34 10.02
CA SER A 62 14.24 5.36 11.46
C SER A 62 14.89 4.07 12.00
N GLY A 63 15.34 3.18 11.11
CA GLY A 63 16.03 1.95 11.50
C GLY A 63 15.13 0.81 12.00
N LYS A 64 13.80 0.92 11.89
CA LYS A 64 12.89 -0.19 12.22
C LYS A 64 12.96 -1.34 11.21
N GLY A 65 13.51 -1.08 10.02
CA GLY A 65 13.77 -2.08 8.99
C GLY A 65 12.57 -2.37 8.08
N PHE A 66 12.80 -3.17 7.03
CA PHE A 66 11.79 -3.46 6.02
C PHE A 66 10.59 -4.24 6.56
N GLY A 67 10.76 -5.10 7.57
CA GLY A 67 9.66 -5.85 8.19
C GLY A 67 8.61 -4.94 8.82
N ALA A 68 9.00 -3.78 9.33
CA ALA A 68 8.05 -2.79 9.85
C ALA A 68 7.20 -2.16 8.73
N THR A 69 7.74 -2.03 7.50
CA THR A 69 6.96 -1.59 6.34
C THR A 69 5.95 -2.64 5.90
N ILE A 70 6.30 -3.93 5.91
CA ILE A 70 5.36 -5.04 5.64
C ILE A 70 4.21 -4.98 6.65
N ARG A 71 4.52 -4.80 7.93
CA ARG A 71 3.52 -4.67 9.00
C ARG A 71 2.60 -3.46 8.80
N ALA A 72 3.12 -2.35 8.30
CA ALA A 72 2.33 -1.15 7.99
C ALA A 72 1.40 -1.33 6.78
N ILE A 73 1.84 -2.09 5.77
CA ILE A 73 1.01 -2.43 4.61
C ILE A 73 -0.08 -3.43 4.99
N THR A 74 0.31 -4.53 5.67
CA THR A 74 -0.61 -5.59 6.09
C THR A 74 0.01 -6.42 7.22
N SER A 75 -0.40 -6.10 8.45
CA SER A 75 0.07 -6.80 9.64
C SER A 75 -0.30 -8.29 9.68
N LEU A 76 -1.28 -8.72 8.88
CA LEU A 76 -1.72 -10.12 8.77
C LEU A 76 -0.67 -11.03 8.13
N GLU A 77 0.20 -10.49 7.28
CA GLU A 77 1.26 -11.28 6.64
C GLU A 77 2.39 -11.64 7.62
N CYS A 78 2.55 -10.85 8.69
CA CYS A 78 3.51 -11.12 9.76
C CYS A 78 3.04 -12.21 10.74
N LYS A 79 1.89 -12.85 10.48
CA LYS A 79 1.40 -13.97 11.28
C LYS A 79 1.87 -15.29 10.68
N VAL A 80 2.01 -16.32 11.52
CA VAL A 80 2.53 -17.64 11.12
C VAL A 80 1.74 -18.21 9.93
N GLU A 81 0.41 -18.04 9.92
CA GLU A 81 -0.47 -18.54 8.86
C GLU A 81 -0.25 -17.89 7.48
N ASN A 82 0.34 -16.70 7.41
CA ASN A 82 0.57 -15.96 6.16
C ASN A 82 2.05 -15.70 5.88
N ARG A 83 2.95 -16.38 6.62
CA ARG A 83 4.40 -16.22 6.54
C ARG A 83 4.95 -16.21 5.11
N ALA A 84 4.44 -17.08 4.24
CA ALA A 84 4.88 -17.17 2.84
C ALA A 84 4.72 -15.85 2.06
N LYS A 85 3.72 -15.02 2.40
CA LYS A 85 3.51 -13.72 1.77
C LYS A 85 4.56 -12.70 2.21
N ALA A 86 4.87 -12.66 3.51
CA ALA A 86 5.96 -11.83 4.01
C ALA A 86 7.31 -12.27 3.44
N GLU A 87 7.54 -13.58 3.27
CA GLU A 87 8.75 -14.11 2.63
C GLU A 87 8.88 -13.69 1.16
N ASP A 88 7.79 -13.71 0.39
CA ASP A 88 7.78 -13.21 -0.99
C ASP A 88 8.16 -11.72 -1.09
N ARG A 89 7.63 -10.88 -0.18
CA ARG A 89 8.04 -9.47 -0.10
C ARG A 89 9.52 -9.30 0.23
N VAL A 90 10.02 -10.07 1.20
CA VAL A 90 11.44 -10.02 1.58
C VAL A 90 12.34 -10.49 0.45
N SER A 91 11.94 -11.52 -0.31
CA SER A 91 12.69 -12.00 -1.47
C SER A 91 12.85 -10.89 -2.53
N LYS A 92 11.77 -10.19 -2.86
CA LYS A 92 11.79 -9.04 -3.79
C LYS A 92 12.66 -7.90 -3.26
N TYR A 93 12.53 -7.58 -1.96
CA TYR A 93 13.35 -6.55 -1.33
C TYR A 93 14.85 -6.87 -1.40
N ARG A 94 15.24 -8.10 -1.06
CA ARG A 94 16.64 -8.57 -1.19
C ARG A 94 17.14 -8.47 -2.62
N LYS A 95 16.30 -8.84 -3.61
CA LYS A 95 16.66 -8.71 -5.01
C LYS A 95 16.93 -7.25 -5.37
N PHE A 96 16.05 -6.33 -5.01
CA PHE A 96 16.26 -4.90 -5.28
C PHE A 96 17.51 -4.36 -4.58
N CYS A 97 17.74 -4.71 -3.32
CA CYS A 97 18.97 -4.35 -2.61
C CYS A 97 20.23 -4.85 -3.35
N SER A 98 20.20 -6.10 -3.84
CA SER A 98 21.27 -6.67 -4.65
C SER A 98 21.47 -5.93 -5.97
N ASP A 99 20.39 -5.62 -6.68
CA ASP A 99 20.43 -4.91 -7.97
C ASP A 99 21.02 -3.50 -7.81
N PHE A 100 20.79 -2.84 -6.66
CA PHE A 100 21.33 -1.51 -6.33
C PHE A 100 22.66 -1.54 -5.56
N GLY A 101 23.20 -2.71 -5.22
CA GLY A 101 24.45 -2.84 -4.46
C GLY A 101 24.38 -2.27 -3.04
N VAL A 102 23.21 -2.30 -2.40
CA VAL A 102 23.00 -1.82 -1.02
C VAL A 102 22.75 -2.97 -0.06
N ASP A 103 23.18 -2.81 1.20
CA ASP A 103 22.88 -3.78 2.24
C ASP A 103 21.37 -3.73 2.60
N PRO A 104 20.66 -4.87 2.65
CA PRO A 104 19.24 -4.90 3.03
C PRO A 104 18.96 -4.49 4.48
N GLY A 105 19.98 -4.45 5.34
CA GLY A 105 19.86 -4.12 6.74
C GLY A 105 19.27 -5.23 7.60
N LEU A 106 19.03 -4.88 8.86
CA LEU A 106 18.40 -5.74 9.87
C LEU A 106 16.87 -5.57 9.86
N ASN A 107 16.17 -6.45 10.57
CA ASN A 107 14.72 -6.38 10.78
C ASN A 107 13.90 -6.34 9.47
N ILE A 108 14.36 -7.06 8.44
CA ILE A 108 13.71 -7.06 7.13
C ILE A 108 12.46 -7.95 7.07
N PHE A 109 12.33 -8.89 8.01
CA PHE A 109 11.20 -9.81 8.09
C PHE A 109 10.29 -9.44 9.28
N CYS A 110 8.99 -9.72 9.12
CA CYS A 110 7.98 -9.74 10.16
C CYS A 110 7.22 -11.07 10.01
#